data_AF-A0A3D1CTR9-F1
#
_entry.id   AF-A0A3D1CTR9-F1
#
_cell.length_a   1.000
_cell.length_b   1.000
_cell.length_c   1.000
_cell.angle_alpha   90.00
_cell.angle_beta   90.00
_cell.angle_gamma   90.00
#
_symmetry.space_group_name_H-M   'P 1'
#
loop_
_entity.id
_entity.type
_entity.pdbx_description
1 polymer ?
#
loop_
_entity_poly.entity_id
_entity_poly.type
_entity_poly.pdbx_seq_one_letter_code
_entity_poly.pdbx_strand_id
1 'polypeptide(L)' 'MYITNISLPPKLRDSAQVLINQGYYASFSDLVRDSLRQLLERQNLTQEIYQVKQDLTTGAAKTIASTQELKQCLDVLENV' A
#
# COMPACT_ATOMS: atom_id res chain seq x y z
N MET A 1 0.37 -23.70 -7.98
CA MET A 1 1.52 -22.88 -8.41
C MET A 1 1.09 -22.10 -9.63
N TYR A 2 0.96 -20.77 -9.52
CA TYR A 2 0.59 -19.92 -10.65
C TYR A 2 1.87 -19.42 -11.34
N ILE A 3 1.93 -19.56 -12.66
CA ILE A 3 3.05 -19.11 -13.48
C ILE A 3 2.50 -18.09 -14.45
N THR A 4 3.03 -16.87 -14.38
CA THR A 4 2.66 -15.77 -15.26
C THR A 4 3.87 -15.33 -16.05
N ASN A 5 3.76 -15.32 -17.37
CA ASN A 5 4.79 -14.78 -18.23
C ASN A 5 4.57 -13.27 -18.39
N ILE A 6 5.62 -12.49 -18.16
CA ILE A 6 5.58 -11.04 -18.30
C ILE A 6 6.69 -10.59 -19.24
N SER A 7 6.37 -9.64 -20.10
CA SER A 7 7.36 -8.99 -20.96
C SER A 7 7.72 -7.65 -20.35
N LEU A 8 9.02 -7.36 -20.25
CA LEU A 8 9.53 -6.15 -19.62
C LEU A 8 10.49 -5.41 -20.56
N PRO A 9 10.48 -4.06 -20.53
CA PRO A 9 11.51 -3.26 -21.17
C PRO A 9 12.92 -3.69 -20.73
N PRO A 10 13.91 -3.76 -21.64
CA PRO A 10 15.25 -4.23 -21.32
C PRO A 10 15.88 -3.52 -20.12
N LYS A 11 15.74 -2.19 -20.04
CA LYS A 11 16.26 -1.38 -18.93
C LYS A 11 15.71 -1.80 -17.56
N LEU A 12 14.43 -2.18 -17.48
CA LEU A 12 13.82 -2.60 -16.21
C LEU A 12 14.31 -3.98 -15.78
N ARG A 13 14.52 -4.89 -16.74
CA ARG A 13 15.14 -6.19 -16.47
C ARG A 13 16.56 -6.01 -15.94
N ASP A 14 17.34 -5.12 -16.56
CA ASP A 14 18.72 -4.89 -16.17
C ASP A 14 18.80 -4.30 -14.75
N SER A 15 17.95 -3.33 -14.41
CA SER A 15 17.83 -2.80 -13.04
C SER A 15 17.39 -3.87 -12.03
N ALA A 16 16.43 -4.73 -12.40
CA ALA A 16 16.00 -5.83 -11.53
C ALA A 16 17.15 -6.81 -11.25
N GLN A 17 17.98 -7.10 -12.26
CA GLN A 17 19.14 -7.97 -12.10
C GLN A 17 20.18 -7.37 -11.14
N VAL A 18 20.39 -6.04 -11.18
CA VAL A 18 21.28 -5.35 -10.22
C VAL A 18 20.82 -5.57 -8.78
N LEU A 19 19.52 -5.42 -8.51
CA LEU A 19 18.96 -5.60 -7.17
C LEU A 19 19.09 -7.04 -6.65
N ILE A 20 18.93 -8.02 -7.55
CA ILE A 20 19.15 -9.45 -7.22
C ILE A 20 20.63 -9.71 -6.93
N ASN A 21 21.53 -9.19 -7.77
CA ASN A 21 22.98 -9.38 -7.60
C ASN A 21 23.51 -8.72 -6.31
N GLN A 22 22.87 -7.65 -5.85
CA GLN A 22 23.18 -6.97 -4.59
C GLN A 22 22.59 -7.70 -3.37
N GLY A 23 21.80 -8.76 -3.57
CA GLY A 23 21.21 -9.56 -2.50
C GLY A 23 19.93 -8.97 -1.89
N TYR A 24 19.33 -7.94 -2.48
CA TYR A 24 18.06 -7.39 -1.98
C TYR A 24 16.88 -8.33 -2.21
N TYR A 25 16.95 -9.17 -3.25
CA TYR A 25 15.92 -10.15 -3.59
C TYR A 25 16.56 -11.48 -3.95
N ALA A 26 15.91 -12.59 -3.56
CA ALA A 26 16.41 -13.92 -3.85
C ALA A 26 16.26 -14.32 -5.33
N SER A 27 15.27 -13.75 -6.02
CA SER A 27 15.02 -14.02 -7.43
C SER A 27 14.20 -12.92 -8.09
N PHE A 28 14.10 -12.97 -9.41
CA PHE A 28 13.24 -12.07 -10.17
C PHE A 28 11.76 -12.18 -9.78
N SER A 29 11.26 -13.41 -9.55
CA SER A 29 9.88 -13.62 -9.12
C SER A 29 9.60 -13.04 -7.73
N ASP A 30 10.60 -13.01 -6.85
CA ASP A 30 10.49 -12.43 -5.52
C ASP A 30 10.30 -10.90 -5.61
N LEU A 31 11.18 -10.24 -6.36
CA LEU A 31 11.08 -8.81 -6.66
C LEU A 31 9.72 -8.43 -7.27
N VAL A 32 9.24 -9.21 -8.24
CA VAL A 32 7.94 -8.93 -8.90
C VAL A 32 6.79 -9.06 -7.91
N ARG A 33 6.78 -10.10 -7.07
CA ARG A 33 5.72 -10.27 -6.05
C ARG A 33 5.73 -9.11 -5.06
N ASP A 34 6.89 -8.69 -4.62
CA ASP A 34 7.00 -7.56 -3.69
C ASP A 34 6.56 -6.24 -4.33
N SER A 35 6.99 -5.98 -5.56
CA SER A 35 6.57 -4.79 -6.30
C SER A 35 5.05 -4.74 -6.51
N LEU A 36 4.43 -5.88 -6.82
CA LEU A 36 2.97 -5.99 -6.95
C LEU A 36 2.27 -5.77 -5.62
N ARG A 37 2.79 -6.31 -4.52
CA ARG A 37 2.26 -6.07 -3.17
C ARG A 37 2.27 -4.58 -2.84
N GLN A 38 3.42 -3.93 -3.01
CA GLN A 38 3.54 -2.49 -2.77
C GLN A 38 2.58 -1.67 -3.65
N LEU A 39 2.38 -2.07 -4.91
CA LEU A 39 1.44 -1.40 -5.79
C LEU A 39 0.00 -1.52 -5.30
N LEU A 40 -0.42 -2.74 -4.91
CA LEU A 40 -1.77 -2.99 -4.39
C LEU A 40 -2.00 -2.24 -3.07
N GLU A 41 -1.03 -2.27 -2.16
CA GLU A 41 -1.11 -1.52 -0.90
C GLU A 41 -1.23 -0.01 -1.13
N ARG A 42 -0.45 0.55 -2.07
CA ARG A 42 -0.57 1.98 -2.43
C ARG A 42 -1.90 2.32 -3.09
N GLN A 43 -2.47 1.42 -3.90
CA GLN A 43 -3.80 1.62 -4.46
C GLN A 43 -4.87 1.65 -3.37
N ASN A 44 -4.80 0.75 -2.40
CA ASN A 44 -5.71 0.75 -1.24
C ASN A 44 -5.62 2.06 -0.46
N LEU A 45 -4.40 2.51 -0.15
CA LEU A 45 -4.18 3.82 0.51
C LEU A 45 -4.74 4.98 -0.31
N THR A 46 -4.62 4.93 -1.64
CA THR A 46 -5.16 5.98 -2.53
C THR A 46 -6.69 6.00 -2.48
N GLN A 47 -7.32 4.83 -2.44
CA GLN A 47 -8.77 4.71 -2.30
C GLN A 47 -9.24 5.21 -0.94
N GLU A 48 -8.56 4.84 0.14
CA GLU A 48 -8.87 5.34 1.49
C GLU A 48 -8.75 6.86 1.58
N ILE A 49 -7.68 7.45 1.01
CA ILE A 49 -7.52 8.91 0.95
C ILE A 49 -8.66 9.56 0.15
N TYR A 50 -9.08 8.95 -0.95
CA TYR A 50 -10.20 9.45 -1.73
C TYR A 50 -11.51 9.41 -0.93
N GLN A 51 -11.77 8.30 -0.24
CA GLN A 51 -12.92 8.12 0.64
C GLN A 51 -12.94 9.17 1.75
N VAL A 52 -11.82 9.36 2.45
CA VAL A 52 -11.68 10.37 3.52
C VAL A 52 -11.95 11.77 2.97
N LYS A 53 -11.45 12.12 1.78
CA LYS A 53 -11.76 13.41 1.14
C LYS A 53 -13.24 13.55 0.84
N GLN A 54 -13.88 12.50 0.34
CA GLN A 54 -15.32 12.50 0.06
C GLN A 54 -16.13 12.66 1.35
N ASP A 55 -15.75 11.98 2.43
CA ASP A 55 -16.41 12.06 3.73
C ASP A 55 -16.24 13.45 4.38
N LEU A 56 -15.06 14.07 4.21
CA LEU A 56 -14.84 15.47 4.58
C LEU A 56 -15.73 16.44 3.79
N THR A 57 -15.89 16.20 2.48
CA THR A 57 -16.68 17.08 1.60
C THR A 57 -18.18 16.95 1.85
N THR A 58 -18.64 15.75 2.22
CA THR A 58 -20.04 15.43 2.53
C THR A 58 -20.41 15.72 3.99
N GLY A 59 -19.46 16.10 4.84
CA GLY A 59 -19.67 16.39 6.25
C GLY A 59 -19.88 15.13 7.12
N ALA A 60 -19.67 13.94 6.56
CA ALA A 60 -19.74 12.67 7.28
C ALA A 60 -18.50 12.41 8.15
N ALA A 61 -17.37 13.05 7.83
CA ALA A 61 -16.15 12.94 8.62
C ALA A 61 -16.15 13.91 9.81
N LYS A 62 -15.92 13.35 11.01
CA LYS A 62 -15.73 14.14 12.24
C LYS A 62 -14.25 14.44 12.43
N THR A 63 -13.88 15.72 12.40
CA THR A 63 -12.52 16.14 12.76
C THR A 63 -12.34 16.02 14.27
N ILE A 64 -11.43 15.14 14.70
CA ILE A 64 -11.06 15.00 16.10
C ILE A 64 -10.10 16.15 16.44
N ALA A 65 -10.55 17.09 17.26
CA ALA A 65 -9.78 18.30 17.58
C ALA A 65 -9.15 18.26 18.98
N SER A 66 -9.63 17.37 19.86
CA SER A 66 -9.15 17.28 21.24
C SER A 66 -8.63 15.89 21.62
N THR A 67 -7.73 15.87 22.59
CA THR A 67 -7.15 14.64 23.15
C THR A 67 -8.20 13.76 23.84
N GLN A 68 -9.28 14.35 24.37
CA GLN A 68 -10.40 13.60 24.96
C GLN A 68 -11.24 12.88 23.90
N GLU A 69 -11.53 13.55 22.78
CA GLU A 69 -12.24 12.93 21.65
C GLU A 69 -11.41 11.82 21.01
N LEU A 70 -10.10 12.00 20.91
CA LEU A 70 -9.20 10.96 20.43
C LEU A 70 -9.28 9.71 21.31
N LYS A 71 -9.28 9.90 22.64
CA LYS A 71 -9.35 8.79 23.60
C LYS A 71 -10.67 8.04 23.51
N GLN A 72 -11.80 8.76 23.44
CA GLN A 72 -13.12 8.15 23.24
C GLN A 72 -13.21 7.39 21.90
N CYS A 73 -12.58 7.90 20.85
CA CYS A 73 -12.62 7.23 19.55
C CYS A 73 -11.78 5.94 19.54
N LEU A 74 -10.62 5.94 20.22
CA LEU A 74 -9.77 4.76 20.38
C LEU A 74 -10.45 3.68 21.24
N ASP A 75 -11.11 4.07 22.33
CA ASP A 75 -11.83 3.13 23.20
C ASP A 75 -12.96 2.39 22.44
N VAL A 76 -13.61 3.05 21.47
CA VAL A 76 -14.64 2.41 20.62
C VAL A 76 -14.03 1.40 19.65
N LEU A 77 -12.81 1.64 19.17
CA LEU A 77 -12.12 0.75 18.23
C LEU A 77 -11.49 -0.47 18.91
N GLU A 78 -11.10 -0.37 20.18
CA GLU A 78 -10.55 -1.51 20.96
C GLU A 78 -11.63 -2.49 21.47
N ASN A 79 -12.91 -2.09 21.44
CA ASN A 79 -14.04 -2.90 21.92
C ASN A 79 -14.87 -3.56 20.79
N VAL A 80 -14.35 -3.58 19.55
CA VAL A 80 -14.93 -4.25 18.37
C VAL A 80 -14.00 -5.38 17.93
#